data_AF-A0A2A2JM80-F1
#
_entry.id   AF-A0A2A2JM80-F1
#
_cell.length_a   1.000
_cell.length_b   1.000
_cell.length_c   1.000
_cell.angle_alpha   90.00
_cell.angle_beta   90.00
_cell.angle_gamma   90.00
#
_symmetry.space_group_name_H-M   'P 1'
#
loop_
_entity.id
_entity.type
_entity.pdbx_description
1 polymer ?
#
loop_
_entity_poly.entity_id
_entity_poly.type
_entity_poly.pdbx_seq_one_letter_code
_entity_poly.pdbx_strand_id
1 'polypeptide(L)'
;MADFTKKFRASSAGPPPSDPPKEGSLMFKYEKLLSQWPKVLALHRMVMNGSRWCFSDVKSYFSVKSDLYKGIRKIDQLTVPELEVQVQMMTEGPKMAVVCILLPLPLTVYIIGAAIIFFPRLVLTRHFWSDEQRFEYFHREVYDSQFRTLPGLITLYKKPQDVPQKFEDLDINVQFSLLRLHGIYPIPFFGMKRLLKRMEFLKELDKQIRPKINSLTERQLIFNLYIRRLDFSLLTADQMRETLRKWVEFSSNLSNVQYLLAPVHFKQPAFGDKMM
;
A
#
# COMPACT_ATOMS: atom_id res chain seq x y z
N MET A 1 -20.06 -10.78 -28.54
CA MET A 1 -19.14 -9.71 -28.97
C MET A 1 -19.49 -8.42 -28.25
N ALA A 2 -18.68 -8.07 -27.25
CA ALA A 2 -18.39 -6.72 -26.75
C ALA A 2 -17.45 -6.92 -25.56
N ASP A 3 -16.15 -6.94 -25.85
CA ASP A 3 -15.07 -7.03 -24.87
C ASP A 3 -15.04 -5.73 -24.06
N PHE A 4 -15.72 -5.71 -22.92
CA PHE A 4 -15.75 -4.57 -21.99
C PHE A 4 -14.57 -4.59 -20.99
N THR A 5 -13.58 -5.45 -21.25
CA THR A 5 -12.52 -5.83 -20.30
C THR A 5 -11.14 -5.40 -20.76
N LYS A 6 -10.89 -4.09 -20.86
CA LYS A 6 -9.56 -3.50 -20.55
C LYS A 6 -9.56 -1.97 -20.57
N LYS A 7 -10.38 -1.33 -19.73
CA LYS A 7 -9.92 -0.04 -19.20
C LYS A 7 -8.72 -0.36 -18.32
N PHE A 8 -7.52 -0.01 -18.78
CA PHE A 8 -6.28 -0.09 -18.00
C PHE A 8 -6.58 0.44 -16.60
N ARG A 9 -6.62 -0.46 -15.62
CA ARG A 9 -6.72 -0.05 -14.23
C ARG A 9 -5.43 0.68 -13.93
N ALA A 10 -5.53 1.99 -13.69
CA ALA A 10 -4.45 2.75 -13.09
C ALA A 10 -4.03 2.02 -11.82
N SER A 11 -2.72 1.78 -11.70
CA SER A 11 -2.08 1.09 -10.58
C SER A 11 -2.66 1.50 -9.23
N SER A 12 -2.53 0.65 -8.22
CA SER A 12 -2.89 0.97 -6.83
C SER A 12 -2.10 2.16 -6.24
N ALA A 13 -1.10 2.69 -6.94
CA ALA A 13 -0.52 4.00 -6.65
C ALA A 13 -1.60 5.12 -6.58
N GLY A 14 -2.77 4.88 -7.20
CA GLY A 14 -4.04 5.56 -6.98
C GLY A 14 -4.65 6.18 -8.23
N PRO A 15 -5.79 6.88 -8.09
CA PRO A 15 -6.47 7.52 -9.22
C PRO A 15 -5.58 8.43 -10.06
N PRO A 16 -5.70 8.42 -11.40
CA PRO A 16 -5.41 9.61 -12.18
C PRO A 16 -6.36 10.75 -11.73
N PRO A 17 -6.03 12.01 -12.03
CA PRO A 17 -6.91 13.15 -11.77
C PRO A 17 -8.34 12.86 -12.27
N SER A 18 -9.36 13.19 -11.46
CA SER A 18 -10.74 12.92 -11.85
C SER A 18 -11.18 13.89 -12.93
N ASP A 19 -11.76 13.36 -14.01
CA ASP A 19 -12.44 14.17 -15.01
C ASP A 19 -13.59 14.95 -14.38
N PRO A 20 -13.84 16.20 -14.84
CA PRO A 20 -14.98 16.97 -14.35
C PRO A 20 -16.30 16.25 -14.65
N PRO A 21 -17.34 16.44 -13.82
CA PRO A 21 -18.65 15.87 -14.09
C PRO A 21 -19.18 16.32 -15.46
N LYS A 22 -19.89 15.44 -16.17
CA LYS A 22 -20.54 15.78 -17.45
C LYS A 22 -21.41 17.02 -17.29
N GLU A 23 -21.24 17.97 -18.19
CA GLU A 23 -22.02 19.21 -18.20
C GLU A 23 -23.53 18.91 -18.18
N GLY A 24 -24.28 19.69 -17.38
CA GLY A 24 -25.73 19.52 -17.21
C GLY A 24 -26.17 18.42 -16.23
N SER A 25 -25.28 17.52 -15.79
CA SER A 25 -25.60 16.50 -14.78
C SER A 25 -25.94 17.10 -13.41
N LEU A 26 -26.69 16.36 -12.56
CA LEU A 26 -26.96 16.77 -11.18
C LEU A 26 -25.67 17.02 -10.39
N MET A 27 -24.65 16.17 -10.62
CA MET A 27 -23.33 16.32 -10.02
C MET A 27 -22.65 17.62 -10.46
N PHE A 28 -22.76 17.99 -11.74
CA PHE A 28 -22.22 19.25 -12.25
C PHE A 28 -22.90 20.46 -11.58
N LYS A 29 -24.23 20.44 -11.44
CA LYS A 29 -24.98 21.49 -10.73
C LYS A 29 -24.58 21.58 -9.25
N TYR A 30 -24.40 20.43 -8.60
CA TYR A 30 -23.97 20.36 -7.20
C TYR A 30 -22.54 20.88 -7.00
N GLU A 31 -21.58 20.47 -7.85
CA GLU A 31 -20.23 21.02 -7.81
C GLU A 31 -20.18 22.52 -8.13
N LYS A 32 -21.05 23.00 -9.04
CA LYS A 32 -21.21 24.44 -9.31
C LYS A 32 -21.70 25.19 -8.07
N LEU A 33 -22.64 24.64 -7.29
CA LEU A 33 -23.05 25.23 -6.02
C LEU A 33 -21.88 25.27 -5.02
N LEU A 34 -21.17 24.15 -4.87
CA LEU A 34 -20.01 24.04 -3.97
C LEU A 34 -18.79 24.86 -4.40
N SER A 35 -18.73 25.32 -5.65
CA SER A 35 -17.61 26.15 -6.15
C SER A 35 -17.42 27.45 -5.38
N GLN A 36 -18.47 27.92 -4.70
CA GLN A 36 -18.42 29.06 -3.77
C GLN A 36 -17.51 28.80 -2.56
N TRP A 37 -17.28 27.54 -2.19
CA TRP A 37 -16.41 27.14 -1.08
C TRP A 37 -15.34 26.14 -1.56
N PRO A 38 -14.18 26.61 -2.06
CA PRO A 38 -13.17 25.76 -2.68
C PRO A 38 -12.70 24.58 -1.80
N LYS A 39 -12.60 24.79 -0.49
CA LYS A 39 -12.22 23.75 0.48
C LYS A 39 -13.28 22.65 0.59
N VAL A 40 -14.57 23.01 0.59
CA VAL A 40 -15.68 22.05 0.63
C VAL A 40 -15.77 21.28 -0.68
N LEU A 41 -15.59 21.96 -1.81
CA LEU A 41 -15.55 21.32 -3.12
C LEU A 41 -14.38 20.32 -3.22
N ALA A 42 -13.19 20.69 -2.74
CA ALA A 42 -12.04 19.80 -2.68
C ALA A 42 -12.31 18.56 -1.80
N LEU A 43 -12.89 18.75 -0.61
CA LEU A 43 -13.27 17.67 0.29
C LEU A 43 -14.32 16.74 -0.35
N HIS A 44 -15.35 17.29 -0.97
CA HIS A 44 -16.38 16.53 -1.66
C HIS A 44 -15.79 15.68 -2.79
N ARG A 45 -14.95 16.27 -3.66
CA ARG A 45 -14.27 15.53 -4.73
C ARG A 45 -13.37 14.44 -4.18
N MET A 46 -12.61 14.73 -3.13
CA MET A 46 -11.76 13.77 -2.44
C MET A 46 -12.57 12.57 -1.93
N VAL A 47 -13.69 12.79 -1.24
CA VAL A 47 -14.57 11.73 -0.71
C VAL A 47 -15.22 10.93 -1.84
N MET A 48 -15.77 11.60 -2.85
CA MET A 48 -16.47 10.93 -3.95
C MET A 48 -15.53 10.08 -4.80
N ASN A 49 -14.38 10.64 -5.17
CA ASN A 49 -13.38 9.90 -5.91
C ASN A 49 -12.82 8.78 -5.05
N GLY A 50 -12.34 9.08 -3.84
CA GLY A 50 -11.77 8.09 -2.93
C GLY A 50 -12.71 6.91 -2.65
N SER A 51 -14.02 7.16 -2.49
CA SER A 51 -15.02 6.10 -2.32
C SER A 51 -15.08 5.16 -3.53
N ARG A 52 -15.14 5.68 -4.76
CA ARG A 52 -15.17 4.87 -5.98
C ARG A 52 -13.95 3.94 -6.07
N TRP A 53 -12.77 4.45 -5.74
CA TRP A 53 -11.53 3.67 -5.73
C TRP A 53 -11.51 2.64 -4.61
N CYS A 54 -11.92 3.02 -3.40
CA CYS A 54 -12.02 2.11 -2.27
C CYS A 54 -12.95 0.93 -2.61
N PHE A 55 -14.13 1.17 -3.20
CA PHE A 55 -15.03 0.10 -3.62
C PHE A 55 -14.43 -0.80 -4.71
N SER A 56 -13.70 -0.22 -5.66
CA SER A 56 -13.00 -0.99 -6.70
C SER A 56 -11.94 -1.93 -6.11
N ASP A 57 -11.15 -1.44 -5.15
CA ASP A 57 -10.11 -2.22 -4.47
C ASP A 57 -10.73 -3.31 -3.58
N VAL A 58 -11.81 -3.00 -2.85
CA VAL A 58 -12.57 -3.99 -2.07
C VAL A 58 -13.13 -5.09 -2.96
N LYS A 59 -13.79 -4.73 -4.08
CA LYS A 59 -14.33 -5.71 -5.04
C LYS A 59 -13.22 -6.59 -5.61
N SER A 60 -12.12 -5.99 -6.05
CA SER A 60 -10.96 -6.71 -6.57
C SER A 60 -10.36 -7.65 -5.54
N TYR A 61 -10.27 -7.22 -4.28
CA TYR A 61 -9.72 -8.02 -3.21
C TYR A 61 -10.53 -9.29 -2.97
N PHE A 62 -11.85 -9.16 -2.85
CA PHE A 62 -12.76 -10.30 -2.65
C PHE A 62 -12.84 -11.21 -3.88
N SER A 63 -12.86 -10.64 -5.09
CA SER A 63 -12.85 -11.43 -6.33
C SER A 63 -11.61 -12.31 -6.41
N VAL A 64 -10.42 -11.73 -6.24
CA VAL A 64 -9.16 -12.48 -6.26
C VAL A 64 -9.12 -13.52 -5.13
N LYS A 65 -9.57 -13.19 -3.92
CA LYS A 65 -9.63 -14.17 -2.83
C LYS A 65 -10.55 -15.35 -3.13
N SER A 66 -11.72 -15.10 -3.70
CA SER A 66 -12.64 -16.15 -4.16
C SER A 66 -11.97 -17.04 -5.20
N ASP A 67 -11.30 -16.45 -6.21
CA ASP A 67 -10.66 -17.20 -7.28
C ASP A 67 -9.50 -18.08 -6.78
N LEU A 68 -8.67 -17.55 -5.87
CA LEU A 68 -7.59 -18.30 -5.24
C LEU A 68 -8.12 -19.44 -4.36
N TYR A 69 -9.19 -19.19 -3.59
CA TYR A 69 -9.81 -20.21 -2.73
C TYR A 69 -10.43 -21.35 -3.55
N LYS A 70 -11.09 -21.02 -4.66
CA LYS A 70 -11.70 -21.99 -5.59
C LYS A 70 -10.68 -22.66 -6.52
N GLY A 71 -9.41 -22.26 -6.46
CA GLY A 71 -8.36 -22.77 -7.35
C GLY A 71 -8.51 -22.39 -8.83
N ILE A 72 -9.34 -21.38 -9.14
CA ILE A 72 -9.60 -20.90 -10.52
C ILE A 72 -8.34 -20.24 -11.09
N ARG A 73 -7.66 -19.44 -10.26
CA ARG A 73 -6.43 -18.74 -10.60
C ARG A 73 -5.36 -19.04 -9.56
N LYS A 74 -4.10 -19.01 -9.98
CA LYS A 74 -2.92 -19.04 -9.10
C LYS A 74 -2.36 -17.62 -8.92
N ILE A 75 -1.45 -17.44 -7.96
CA ILE A 75 -0.88 -16.12 -7.61
C ILE A 75 -0.09 -15.53 -8.78
N ASP A 76 0.62 -16.36 -9.53
CA ASP A 76 1.40 -16.01 -10.73
C ASP A 76 0.55 -15.48 -11.90
N GLN A 77 -0.74 -15.78 -11.91
CA GLN A 77 -1.68 -15.32 -12.93
C GLN A 77 -2.35 -13.97 -12.57
N LEU A 78 -2.09 -13.44 -11.38
CA LEU A 78 -2.68 -12.17 -10.94
C LEU A 78 -2.00 -11.00 -11.64
N THR A 79 -2.75 -9.97 -11.98
CA THR A 79 -2.21 -8.75 -12.56
C THR A 79 -1.50 -7.89 -11.51
N VAL A 80 -0.57 -7.04 -11.94
CA VAL A 80 0.12 -6.07 -11.07
C VAL A 80 -0.85 -5.30 -10.15
N PRO A 81 -1.94 -4.66 -10.65
CA PRO A 81 -2.87 -3.96 -9.77
C PRO A 81 -3.59 -4.87 -8.78
N GLU A 82 -3.91 -6.12 -9.17
CA GLU A 82 -4.52 -7.10 -8.24
C GLU A 82 -3.54 -7.47 -7.12
N LEU A 83 -2.27 -7.72 -7.45
CA LEU A 83 -1.23 -8.03 -6.47
C LEU A 83 -1.02 -6.87 -5.49
N GLU A 84 -0.93 -5.65 -6.01
CA GLU A 84 -0.75 -4.47 -5.16
C GLU A 84 -1.95 -4.26 -4.20
N VAL A 85 -3.19 -4.48 -4.68
CA VAL A 85 -4.40 -4.45 -3.85
C VAL A 85 -4.32 -5.52 -2.76
N GLN A 86 -3.90 -6.75 -3.09
CA GLN A 86 -3.74 -7.80 -2.08
C GLN A 86 -2.74 -7.41 -0.99
N VAL A 87 -1.61 -6.82 -1.38
CA VAL A 87 -0.56 -6.37 -0.45
C VAL A 87 -1.07 -5.26 0.47
N GLN A 88 -1.82 -4.28 -0.07
CA GLN A 88 -2.34 -3.14 0.69
C GLN A 88 -3.54 -3.48 1.56
N MET A 89 -4.43 -4.36 1.11
CA MET A 89 -5.61 -4.73 1.90
C MET A 89 -5.25 -5.45 3.20
N MET A 90 -4.05 -6.01 3.30
CA MET A 90 -3.57 -6.60 4.56
C MET A 90 -3.14 -5.57 5.59
N THR A 91 -2.80 -4.34 5.19
CA THR A 91 -2.45 -3.24 6.10
C THR A 91 -3.64 -2.30 6.30
N GLU A 92 -4.32 -1.90 5.22
CA GLU A 92 -5.42 -0.93 5.25
C GLU A 92 -6.80 -1.55 5.56
N GLY A 93 -6.97 -2.86 5.31
CA GLY A 93 -8.27 -3.53 5.41
C GLY A 93 -8.95 -3.45 6.79
N PRO A 94 -8.24 -3.66 7.91
CA PRO A 94 -8.83 -3.50 9.25
C PRO A 94 -9.36 -2.09 9.48
N LYS A 95 -8.62 -1.07 9.03
CA LYS A 95 -9.04 0.33 9.13
C LYS A 95 -10.27 0.62 8.28
N MET A 96 -10.33 0.10 7.05
CA MET A 96 -11.53 0.21 6.21
C MET A 96 -12.73 -0.45 6.87
N ALA A 97 -12.56 -1.65 7.43
CA ALA A 97 -13.65 -2.37 8.09
C ALA A 97 -14.22 -1.57 9.28
N VAL A 98 -13.36 -0.98 10.12
CA VAL A 98 -13.77 -0.12 11.24
C VAL A 98 -14.59 1.07 10.74
N VAL A 99 -14.13 1.79 9.71
CA VAL A 99 -14.86 2.92 9.14
C VAL A 99 -16.22 2.48 8.57
N CYS A 100 -16.26 1.38 7.83
CA CYS A 100 -17.51 0.85 7.26
C CYS A 100 -18.53 0.42 8.33
N ILE A 101 -18.07 -0.12 9.47
CA ILE A 101 -18.94 -0.51 10.58
C ILE A 101 -19.48 0.74 11.29
N LEU A 102 -18.66 1.77 11.47
CA LEU A 102 -19.05 2.98 12.18
C LEU A 102 -19.96 3.88 11.34
N LEU A 103 -19.75 3.99 10.02
CA LEU A 103 -20.47 4.90 9.14
C LEU A 103 -22.01 4.83 9.22
N PRO A 104 -22.67 3.65 9.23
CA PRO A 104 -24.14 3.56 9.25
C PRO A 104 -24.76 3.84 10.63
N LEU A 105 -23.96 3.97 11.69
CA LEU A 105 -24.48 4.23 13.03
C LEU A 105 -24.97 5.68 13.15
N PRO A 106 -26.00 5.96 13.96
CA PRO A 106 -26.42 7.33 14.22
C PRO A 106 -25.30 8.11 14.92
N LEU A 107 -25.21 9.41 14.66
CA LEU A 107 -24.23 10.36 15.22
C LEU A 107 -22.75 10.15 14.81
N THR A 108 -22.35 8.95 14.39
CA THR A 108 -20.96 8.65 14.01
C THR A 108 -20.52 9.38 12.75
N VAL A 109 -21.43 9.67 11.81
CA VAL A 109 -21.10 10.43 10.58
C VAL A 109 -20.52 11.79 10.91
N TYR A 110 -21.00 12.46 11.96
CA TYR A 110 -20.46 13.76 12.40
C TYR A 110 -19.07 13.59 13.04
N ILE A 111 -18.88 12.56 13.85
CA ILE A 111 -17.59 12.23 14.47
C ILE A 111 -16.56 11.89 13.39
N ILE A 112 -16.93 11.06 12.41
CA ILE A 112 -16.09 10.70 11.26
C ILE A 112 -15.79 11.96 10.44
N GLY A 113 -16.78 12.80 10.18
CA GLY A 113 -16.60 14.07 9.46
C GLY A 113 -15.57 14.99 10.14
N ALA A 114 -15.69 15.19 11.45
CA ALA A 114 -14.71 15.94 12.22
C ALA A 114 -13.32 15.28 12.19
N ALA A 115 -13.27 13.96 12.36
CA ALA A 115 -12.01 13.21 12.36
C ALA A 115 -11.32 13.19 10.98
N ILE A 116 -12.06 13.29 9.87
CA ILE A 116 -11.48 13.47 8.52
C ILE A 116 -10.76 14.82 8.42
N ILE A 117 -11.29 15.87 9.04
CA ILE A 117 -10.73 17.22 9.01
C ILE A 117 -9.49 17.31 9.92
N PHE A 118 -9.59 16.83 11.17
CA PHE A 118 -8.53 16.98 12.17
C PHE A 118 -7.50 15.85 12.16
N PHE A 119 -7.90 14.64 11.79
CA PHE A 119 -7.07 13.42 11.87
C PHE A 119 -7.13 12.58 10.57
N PRO A 120 -6.85 13.17 9.39
CA PRO A 120 -7.01 12.50 8.10
C PRO A 120 -6.20 11.19 8.01
N ARG A 121 -4.97 11.14 8.54
CA ARG A 121 -4.16 9.92 8.55
C ARG A 121 -4.79 8.78 9.36
N LEU A 122 -5.56 9.06 10.41
CA LEU A 122 -6.15 8.01 11.25
C LEU A 122 -7.42 7.42 10.62
N VAL A 123 -8.23 8.25 9.97
CA VAL A 123 -9.53 7.83 9.42
C VAL A 123 -9.44 7.42 7.95
N LEU A 124 -8.78 8.23 7.12
CA LEU A 124 -8.74 8.04 5.67
C LEU A 124 -7.69 7.02 5.26
N THR A 125 -8.00 6.16 4.29
CA THR A 125 -6.99 5.30 3.63
C THR A 125 -6.38 6.03 2.43
N ARG A 126 -5.36 5.44 1.79
CA ARG A 126 -4.68 6.06 0.62
C ARG A 126 -5.61 6.50 -0.50
N HIS A 127 -6.81 5.93 -0.60
CA HIS A 127 -7.81 6.28 -1.61
C HIS A 127 -8.23 7.75 -1.54
N PHE A 128 -8.20 8.34 -0.35
CA PHE A 128 -8.71 9.67 -0.08
C PHE A 128 -7.60 10.71 0.11
N TRP A 129 -6.33 10.32 0.12
CA TRP A 129 -5.22 11.26 0.32
C TRP A 129 -4.85 11.98 -0.97
N SER A 130 -4.49 13.27 -0.86
CA SER A 130 -3.79 13.99 -1.93
C SER A 130 -2.41 13.37 -2.18
N ASP A 131 -1.79 13.69 -3.32
CA ASP A 131 -0.48 13.11 -3.65
C ASP A 131 0.61 13.55 -2.65
N GLU A 132 0.54 14.79 -2.16
CA GLU A 132 1.39 15.30 -1.08
C GLU A 132 1.17 14.55 0.24
N GLN A 133 -0.09 14.37 0.66
CA GLN A 133 -0.43 13.60 1.85
C GLN A 133 0.03 12.14 1.75
N ARG A 134 -0.08 11.52 0.57
CA ARG A 134 0.41 10.15 0.35
C ARG A 134 1.90 10.08 0.57
N PHE A 135 2.66 10.99 -0.04
CA PHE A 135 4.10 11.03 0.12
C PHE A 135 4.47 11.17 1.61
N GLU A 136 3.91 12.17 2.30
CA GLU A 136 4.19 12.43 3.71
C GLU A 136 3.82 11.23 4.60
N TYR A 137 2.63 10.67 4.43
CA TYR A 137 2.15 9.59 5.29
C TYR A 137 2.86 8.27 5.00
N PHE A 138 3.14 7.95 3.73
CA PHE A 138 3.95 6.78 3.39
C PHE A 138 5.37 6.92 3.94
N HIS A 139 6.00 8.09 3.82
CA HIS A 139 7.33 8.31 4.36
C HIS A 139 7.35 8.14 5.87
N ARG A 140 6.39 8.76 6.58
CA ARG A 140 6.23 8.61 8.03
C ARG A 140 6.05 7.15 8.44
N GLU A 141 5.22 6.38 7.73
CA GLU A 141 5.02 4.96 8.03
C GLU A 141 6.28 4.12 7.80
N VAL A 142 7.03 4.37 6.72
CA VAL A 142 8.32 3.70 6.50
C VAL A 142 9.29 4.06 7.61
N TYR A 143 9.45 5.34 7.92
CA TYR A 143 10.33 5.83 8.98
C TYR A 143 9.97 5.20 10.34
N ASP A 144 8.71 5.24 10.76
CA ASP A 144 8.26 4.63 12.02
C ASP A 144 8.51 3.11 12.02
N SER A 145 8.25 2.42 10.91
CA SER A 145 8.41 0.96 10.80
C SER A 145 9.87 0.54 10.87
N GLN A 146 10.76 1.30 10.23
CA GLN A 146 12.19 1.09 10.25
C GLN A 146 12.73 1.50 11.63
N PHE A 147 12.69 2.78 11.98
CA PHE A 147 13.37 3.30 13.16
C PHE A 147 12.97 2.60 14.48
N ARG A 148 11.69 2.30 14.68
CA ARG A 148 11.20 1.72 15.96
C ARG A 148 11.43 0.21 16.09
N THR A 149 11.67 -0.48 14.97
CA THR A 149 11.66 -1.95 14.93
C THR A 149 13.02 -2.54 14.55
N LEU A 150 13.88 -1.74 13.91
CA LEU A 150 15.19 -2.15 13.42
C LEU A 150 16.21 -2.54 14.50
N PRO A 151 16.39 -1.80 15.62
CA PRO A 151 17.53 -2.05 16.51
C PRO A 151 17.53 -3.46 17.11
N GLY A 152 16.37 -4.00 17.47
CA GLY A 152 16.24 -5.36 17.99
C GLY A 152 16.46 -6.43 16.92
N LEU A 153 15.86 -6.26 15.74
CA LEU A 153 15.92 -7.25 14.66
C LEU A 153 17.32 -7.35 14.04
N ILE A 154 18.01 -6.23 13.82
CA ILE A 154 19.39 -6.21 13.28
C ILE A 154 20.38 -6.87 14.24
N THR A 155 20.17 -6.68 15.55
CA THR A 155 21.04 -7.26 16.58
C THR A 155 20.89 -8.77 16.63
N LEU A 156 19.66 -9.27 16.49
CA LEU A 156 19.35 -10.70 16.51
C LEU A 156 19.75 -11.43 15.22
N TYR A 157 19.49 -10.81 14.07
CA TYR A 157 19.78 -11.38 12.75
C TYR A 157 20.62 -10.37 11.97
N LYS A 158 21.89 -10.70 11.69
CA LYS A 158 22.81 -9.78 10.98
C LYS A 158 22.59 -9.82 9.48
N LYS A 159 22.09 -10.94 8.97
CA LYS A 159 21.75 -11.20 7.57
C LYS A 159 20.36 -11.82 7.47
N PRO A 160 19.63 -11.64 6.35
CA PRO A 160 18.35 -12.30 6.14
C PRO A 160 18.44 -13.83 6.25
N GLN A 161 19.59 -14.41 5.89
CA GLN A 161 19.82 -15.86 5.94
C GLN A 161 19.95 -16.42 7.36
N ASP A 162 20.23 -15.58 8.36
CA ASP A 162 20.37 -16.00 9.76
C ASP A 162 19.02 -16.36 10.39
N VAL A 163 17.93 -15.97 9.72
CA VAL A 163 16.56 -16.14 10.19
C VAL A 163 16.12 -17.58 9.96
N PRO A 164 15.44 -18.22 10.93
CA PRO A 164 14.85 -19.53 10.75
C PRO A 164 14.03 -19.63 9.45
N GLN A 165 14.20 -20.73 8.72
CA GLN A 165 13.50 -20.93 7.45
C GLN A 165 12.01 -21.15 7.63
N LYS A 166 11.62 -21.81 8.73
CA LYS A 166 10.23 -22.06 9.08
C LYS A 166 9.73 -20.98 10.02
N PHE A 167 8.45 -20.68 9.88
CA PHE A 167 7.81 -19.62 10.63
C PHE A 167 7.61 -20.00 12.11
N GLU A 168 7.30 -21.27 12.36
CA GLU A 168 7.04 -21.85 13.67
C GLU A 168 8.25 -21.75 14.61
N ASP A 169 9.44 -21.61 14.04
CA ASP A 169 10.71 -21.53 14.76
C ASP A 169 11.04 -20.10 15.22
N LEU A 170 10.24 -19.09 14.86
CA LEU A 170 10.46 -17.70 15.24
C LEU A 170 9.93 -17.40 16.65
N ASP A 171 10.75 -16.76 17.48
CA ASP A 171 10.31 -16.21 18.77
C ASP A 171 9.15 -15.23 18.59
N ILE A 172 8.20 -15.25 19.53
CA ILE A 172 6.99 -14.43 19.46
C ILE A 172 7.28 -12.92 19.41
N ASN A 173 8.36 -12.44 20.04
CA ASN A 173 8.75 -11.03 19.98
C ASN A 173 9.28 -10.66 18.60
N VAL A 174 10.00 -11.59 17.94
CA VAL A 174 10.42 -11.43 16.55
C VAL A 174 9.20 -11.38 15.65
N GLN A 175 8.21 -12.27 15.84
CA GLN A 175 6.97 -12.26 15.06
C GLN A 175 6.23 -10.91 15.18
N PHE A 176 6.04 -10.39 16.39
CA PHE A 176 5.41 -9.07 16.61
C PHE A 176 6.22 -7.93 15.98
N SER A 177 7.54 -8.00 16.05
CA SER A 177 8.42 -7.02 15.41
C SER A 177 8.26 -7.06 13.89
N LEU A 178 8.18 -8.23 13.27
CA LEU A 178 7.93 -8.36 11.84
C LEU A 178 6.55 -7.83 11.43
N LEU A 179 5.51 -8.10 12.22
CA LEU A 179 4.18 -7.52 11.99
C LEU A 179 4.21 -6.00 12.00
N ARG A 180 4.89 -5.40 12.99
CA ARG A 180 5.06 -3.95 13.11
C ARG A 180 5.84 -3.36 11.94
N LEU A 181 6.97 -3.98 11.57
CA LEU A 181 7.79 -3.55 10.42
C LEU A 181 6.94 -3.50 9.13
N HIS A 182 6.09 -4.50 8.92
CA HIS A 182 5.24 -4.56 7.74
C HIS A 182 3.90 -3.83 7.90
N GLY A 183 3.66 -3.14 9.01
CA GLY A 183 2.43 -2.37 9.26
C GLY A 183 1.17 -3.23 9.30
N ILE A 184 1.30 -4.51 9.71
CA ILE A 184 0.18 -5.43 9.86
C ILE A 184 -0.25 -5.45 11.32
N TYR A 185 -1.56 -5.27 11.55
CA TYR A 185 -2.12 -5.37 12.89
C TYR A 185 -1.93 -6.77 13.48
N PRO A 186 -1.50 -6.89 14.75
CA PRO A 186 -1.31 -8.16 15.43
C PRO A 186 -2.66 -8.77 15.81
N ILE A 187 -3.37 -9.32 14.81
CA ILE A 187 -4.58 -10.11 15.06
C ILE A 187 -4.14 -11.50 15.53
N PRO A 188 -4.53 -11.95 16.73
CA PRO A 188 -4.17 -13.27 17.23
C PRO A 188 -4.49 -14.36 16.20
N PHE A 189 -3.57 -15.32 16.03
CA PHE A 189 -3.67 -16.48 15.12
C PHE A 189 -3.70 -16.17 13.60
N PHE A 190 -4.08 -14.96 13.18
CA PHE A 190 -4.23 -14.59 11.77
C PHE A 190 -3.14 -13.64 11.27
N GLY A 191 -2.50 -12.87 12.14
CA GLY A 191 -1.51 -11.85 11.77
C GLY A 191 -0.37 -12.42 10.94
N MET A 192 0.25 -13.51 11.39
CA MET A 192 1.41 -14.09 10.71
C MET A 192 1.04 -14.84 9.42
N LYS A 193 -0.10 -15.54 9.38
CA LYS A 193 -0.62 -16.13 8.13
C LYS A 193 -0.85 -15.04 7.07
N ARG A 194 -1.40 -13.89 7.47
CA ARG A 194 -1.55 -12.73 6.59
C ARG A 194 -0.20 -12.19 6.16
N LEU A 195 0.76 -12.07 7.07
CA LEU A 195 2.10 -11.58 6.76
C LEU A 195 2.82 -12.46 5.73
N LEU A 196 2.84 -13.78 5.91
CA LEU A 196 3.43 -14.71 4.94
C LEU A 196 2.73 -14.64 3.58
N LYS A 197 1.40 -14.59 3.59
CA LYS A 197 0.62 -14.42 2.35
C LYS A 197 0.95 -13.10 1.64
N ARG A 198 1.17 -12.02 2.40
CA ARG A 198 1.63 -10.73 1.88
C ARG A 198 2.96 -10.86 1.15
N MET A 199 3.89 -11.66 1.68
CA MET A 199 5.20 -11.88 1.04
C MET A 199 5.08 -12.66 -0.26
N GLU A 200 4.19 -13.64 -0.34
CA GLU A 200 3.92 -14.34 -1.61
C GLU A 200 3.47 -13.36 -2.69
N PHE A 201 2.54 -12.45 -2.35
CA PHE A 201 2.08 -11.44 -3.29
C PHE A 201 3.17 -10.42 -3.66
N LEU A 202 3.99 -9.98 -2.70
CA LEU A 202 5.11 -9.08 -2.97
C LEU A 202 6.18 -9.71 -3.87
N LYS A 203 6.54 -10.97 -3.62
CA LYS A 203 7.52 -11.68 -4.45
C LYS A 203 7.01 -11.91 -5.86
N GLU A 204 5.72 -12.22 -6.01
CA GLU A 204 5.14 -12.31 -7.35
C GLU A 204 5.07 -10.94 -8.03
N LEU A 205 4.74 -9.89 -7.27
CA LEU A 205 4.78 -8.53 -7.77
C LEU A 205 6.20 -8.15 -8.24
N ASP A 206 7.24 -8.47 -7.48
CA ASP A 206 8.65 -8.25 -7.83
C ASP A 206 9.02 -8.84 -9.21
N LYS A 207 8.57 -10.06 -9.50
CA LYS A 207 8.78 -10.68 -10.82
C LYS A 207 8.12 -9.89 -11.95
N GLN A 208 6.88 -9.46 -11.73
CA GLN A 208 6.08 -8.77 -12.76
C GLN A 208 6.48 -7.31 -12.97
N ILE A 209 7.00 -6.64 -11.94
CA ILE A 209 7.45 -5.25 -12.04
C ILE A 209 8.84 -5.14 -12.66
N ARG A 210 9.71 -6.15 -12.52
CA ARG A 210 11.10 -6.14 -13.01
C ARG A 210 11.24 -5.62 -14.45
N PRO A 211 10.49 -6.12 -15.46
CA PRO A 211 10.60 -5.63 -16.82
C PRO A 211 9.98 -4.25 -17.06
N LYS A 212 9.23 -3.71 -16.08
CA LYS A 212 8.44 -2.47 -16.21
C LYS A 212 9.00 -1.31 -15.39
N ILE A 213 10.08 -1.49 -14.62
CA ILE A 213 10.62 -0.47 -13.71
C ILE A 213 10.83 0.88 -14.42
N ASN A 214 11.36 0.86 -15.64
CA ASN A 214 11.66 2.08 -16.40
C ASN A 214 10.40 2.84 -16.84
N SER A 215 9.26 2.16 -17.01
CA SER A 215 8.00 2.79 -17.40
C SER A 215 7.14 3.24 -16.21
N LEU A 216 7.58 2.96 -14.98
CA LEU A 216 6.85 3.40 -13.78
C LEU A 216 6.93 4.93 -13.63
N THR A 217 5.77 5.52 -13.32
CA THR A 217 5.68 6.92 -12.92
C THR A 217 6.31 7.11 -11.53
N GLU A 218 6.68 8.34 -11.18
CA GLU A 218 7.19 8.66 -9.85
C GLU A 218 6.25 8.20 -8.73
N ARG A 219 4.95 8.42 -8.91
CA ARG A 219 3.93 7.95 -7.97
C ARG A 219 3.92 6.43 -7.81
N GLN A 220 4.12 5.68 -8.88
CA GLN A 220 4.24 4.22 -8.84
C GLN A 220 5.55 3.77 -8.18
N LEU A 221 6.64 4.50 -8.38
CA LEU A 221 7.93 4.23 -7.74
C LEU A 221 7.84 4.42 -6.22
N ILE A 222 7.32 5.57 -5.76
CA ILE A 222 7.08 5.85 -4.34
C ILE A 222 6.25 4.74 -3.72
N PHE A 223 5.13 4.37 -4.36
CA PHE A 223 4.28 3.30 -3.86
C PHE A 223 5.01 1.96 -3.77
N ASN A 224 5.78 1.59 -4.81
CA ASN A 224 6.52 0.33 -4.81
C ASN A 224 7.61 0.28 -3.74
N LEU A 225 8.29 1.39 -3.45
CA LEU A 225 9.25 1.46 -2.34
C LEU A 225 8.54 1.41 -0.98
N TYR A 226 7.44 2.14 -0.82
CA TYR A 226 6.61 2.14 0.39
C TYR A 226 6.12 0.73 0.78
N ILE A 227 5.57 -0.04 -0.17
CA ILE A 227 5.04 -1.39 0.12
C ILE A 227 6.14 -2.38 0.51
N ARG A 228 7.40 -2.10 0.16
CA ARG A 228 8.59 -2.86 0.52
C ARG A 228 9.28 -2.33 1.77
N ARG A 229 8.75 -1.28 2.39
CA ARG A 229 9.33 -0.60 3.56
C ARG A 229 10.73 -0.07 3.28
N LEU A 230 10.93 0.51 2.10
CA LEU A 230 12.16 1.19 1.69
C LEU A 230 11.96 2.70 1.77
N ASP A 231 12.98 3.42 2.24
CA ASP A 231 12.92 4.88 2.29
C ASP A 231 13.07 5.45 0.88
N PHE A 232 12.29 6.49 0.59
CA PHE A 232 12.24 7.16 -0.71
C PHE A 232 12.29 8.68 -0.58
N SER A 233 12.32 9.22 0.65
CA SER A 233 12.17 10.65 0.93
C SER A 233 13.18 11.55 0.24
N LEU A 234 14.39 11.05 0.04
CA LEU A 234 15.53 11.81 -0.50
C LEU A 234 15.97 11.30 -1.89
N LEU A 235 15.16 10.46 -2.52
CA LEU A 235 15.50 9.85 -3.81
C LEU A 235 14.82 10.59 -4.96
N THR A 236 15.59 10.88 -6.02
CA THR A 236 15.04 11.24 -7.33
C THR A 236 14.36 10.02 -7.98
N ALA A 237 13.49 10.24 -8.97
CA ALA A 237 12.82 9.15 -9.68
C ALA A 237 13.82 8.11 -10.27
N ASP A 238 14.97 8.55 -10.76
CA ASP A 238 15.99 7.64 -11.30
C ASP A 238 16.69 6.84 -10.19
N GLN A 239 16.97 7.46 -9.05
CA GLN A 239 17.47 6.75 -7.87
C GLN A 239 16.44 5.77 -7.33
N MET A 240 15.14 6.09 -7.36
CA MET A 240 14.08 5.15 -6.98
C MET A 240 14.02 3.95 -7.91
N ARG A 241 14.15 4.15 -9.23
CA ARG A 241 14.22 3.05 -10.22
C ARG A 241 15.40 2.14 -9.96
N GLU A 242 16.57 2.72 -9.74
CA GLU A 242 17.78 1.95 -9.45
C GLU A 242 17.67 1.19 -8.12
N THR A 243 17.13 1.85 -7.09
CA THR A 243 16.87 1.23 -5.79
C THR A 243 15.92 0.03 -5.93
N LEU A 244 14.83 0.19 -6.68
CA LEU A 244 13.86 -0.88 -6.92
C LEU A 244 14.45 -2.03 -7.75
N ARG A 245 15.34 -1.73 -8.71
CA ARG A 245 16.05 -2.75 -9.50
C ARG A 245 16.97 -3.60 -8.62
N LYS A 246 17.79 -2.94 -7.80
CA LYS A 246 18.67 -3.60 -6.82
C LYS A 246 17.87 -4.41 -5.80
N TRP A 247 16.73 -3.88 -5.35
CA TRP A 247 15.84 -4.60 -4.43
C TRP A 247 15.36 -5.92 -5.03
N VAL A 248 14.78 -5.87 -6.23
CA VAL A 248 14.20 -7.07 -6.87
C VAL A 248 15.26 -8.14 -7.12
N GLU A 249 16.49 -7.73 -7.43
CA GLU A 249 17.64 -8.65 -7.54
C GLU A 249 18.05 -9.22 -6.18
N PHE A 250 18.22 -8.37 -5.17
CA PHE A 250 18.58 -8.79 -3.81
C PHE A 250 17.56 -9.77 -3.21
N SER A 251 16.27 -9.53 -3.44
CA SER A 251 15.19 -10.31 -2.82
C SER A 251 14.81 -11.58 -3.59
N SER A 252 15.33 -11.80 -4.81
CA SER A 252 14.86 -12.85 -5.73
C SER A 252 15.01 -14.26 -5.16
N ASN A 253 16.07 -14.49 -4.40
CA ASN A 253 16.46 -15.82 -3.89
C ASN A 253 16.10 -16.01 -2.41
N LEU A 254 15.43 -15.05 -1.79
CA LEU A 254 15.05 -15.14 -0.38
C LEU A 254 13.80 -16.00 -0.21
N SER A 255 13.78 -16.84 0.84
CA SER A 255 12.56 -17.52 1.29
C SER A 255 11.52 -16.50 1.76
N ASN A 256 10.26 -16.92 1.96
CA ASN A 256 9.21 -15.99 2.42
C ASN A 256 9.53 -15.39 3.79
N VAL A 257 10.14 -16.16 4.69
CA VAL A 257 10.54 -15.69 6.02
C VAL A 257 11.74 -14.75 5.93
N GLN A 258 12.74 -15.07 5.11
CA GLN A 258 13.91 -14.22 4.90
C GLN A 258 13.54 -12.87 4.26
N TYR A 259 12.56 -12.86 3.34
CA TYR A 259 12.05 -11.64 2.73
C TYR A 259 11.47 -10.68 3.77
N LEU A 260 10.91 -11.17 4.88
CA LEU A 260 10.36 -10.31 5.94
C LEU A 260 11.40 -9.38 6.56
N LEU A 261 12.66 -9.80 6.59
CA LEU A 261 13.80 -9.04 7.09
C LEU A 261 14.61 -8.36 5.98
N ALA A 262 14.29 -8.60 4.71
CA ALA A 262 14.96 -7.95 3.59
C ALA A 262 15.00 -6.41 3.70
N PRO A 263 13.92 -5.69 4.11
CA PRO A 263 13.95 -4.22 4.20
C PRO A 263 14.99 -3.68 5.18
N VAL A 264 15.34 -4.49 6.18
CA VAL A 264 16.30 -4.18 7.24
C VAL A 264 17.75 -4.30 6.76
N HIS A 265 18.00 -5.29 5.90
CA HIS A 265 19.35 -5.63 5.44
C HIS A 265 19.70 -5.05 4.07
N PHE A 266 18.69 -4.58 3.34
CA PHE A 266 18.89 -3.99 2.03
C PHE A 266 19.57 -2.63 2.17
N LYS A 267 20.81 -2.54 1.69
CA LYS A 267 21.57 -1.29 1.66
C LYS A 267 21.01 -0.40 0.54
N GLN A 268 20.24 0.60 0.93
CA GLN A 268 19.86 1.68 0.01
C GLN A 268 21.10 2.51 -0.34
N PRO A 269 21.17 3.10 -1.55
CA PRO A 269 22.25 4.03 -1.87
C PRO A 269 22.29 5.12 -0.79
N ALA A 270 23.38 5.13 -0.02
CA ALA A 270 23.60 6.13 1.01
C ALA A 270 23.69 7.51 0.33
N PHE A 271 23.18 8.51 1.04
CA PHE A 271 23.15 9.94 0.74
C PHE A 271 24.50 10.60 0.33
N GLY A 272 25.59 9.85 0.18
CA GLY A 272 26.97 10.34 0.24
C GLY A 272 27.78 10.30 -1.06
N ASP A 273 27.24 10.81 -2.17
CA ASP A 273 28.04 11.06 -3.40
C ASP A 273 27.64 12.36 -4.14
N LYS A 274 26.83 13.24 -3.51
CA LYS A 274 26.45 14.55 -4.09
C LYS A 274 26.65 15.75 -3.16
N MET A 275 27.44 15.58 -2.10
CA MET A 275 27.97 16.69 -1.29
C MET A 275 29.50 16.54 -1.09
N MET A 276 30.21 16.17 -2.14
CA MET A 276 31.61 16.52 -2.36
C MET A 276 31.75 17.19 -3.72
#